data_AF-A0A938D6S7-F1
#
_entry.id   AF-A0A938D6S7-F1
#
_cell.length_a   1.000
_cell.length_b   1.000
_cell.length_c   1.000
_cell.angle_alpha   90.00
_cell.angle_beta   90.00
_cell.angle_gamma   90.00
#
_symmetry.space_group_name_H-M   'P 1'
#
loop_
_entity.id
_entity.type
_entity.pdbx_description
1 polymer ?
#
loop_
_entity_poly.entity_id
_entity_poly.type
_entity_poly.pdbx_seq_one_letter_code
_entity_poly.pdbx_strand_id
1 'polypeptide(L)'
;MFGIKSTSAKRLDVAIKLATAEIARIATANANDPRVVEARTLLGNAEEAHAAGRVEQGWQCLKAAQRPLWHFADLSALEAEARALLATAKDAGVGMTPWRAKAIVDSLEPQFAAGVNRQEAVMRPLVIGARRLLDDYLDNNYIRLSALRRRLGWLSFASAVALALWAIFPPLDMRAPTPPATALGKQLVKTPELFWASVMLAGAIGSLISTFTSAVSAIGARSKIPEEINAVTITLSRLLLAALSATALVLFVVSGLHTVVQASYELVLSLALIAGFSDRLLMAALEKTK
;
A
#
# COMPACT_ATOMS: atom_id res chain seq x y z
N MET A 1 15.31 4.97 22.97
CA MET A 1 14.73 4.95 21.61
C MET A 1 15.87 4.66 20.63
N PHE A 2 16.13 3.38 20.34
CA PHE A 2 17.26 3.00 19.48
C PHE A 2 16.91 3.26 18.01
N GLY A 3 17.49 4.33 17.46
CA GLY A 3 17.26 4.78 16.09
C GLY A 3 17.95 3.86 15.07
N ILE A 4 17.33 2.72 14.77
CA ILE A 4 17.70 1.95 13.59
C ILE A 4 17.24 2.77 12.38
N LYS A 5 18.13 3.60 11.82
CA LYS A 5 17.88 4.27 10.55
C LYS A 5 17.53 3.19 9.52
N SER A 6 16.35 3.31 8.92
CA SER A 6 15.87 2.35 7.93
C SER A 6 16.88 2.22 6.79
N THR A 7 17.00 1.02 6.20
CA THR A 7 17.92 0.76 5.08
C THR A 7 17.72 1.76 3.93
N SER A 8 16.48 2.24 3.72
CA SER A 8 16.17 3.28 2.73
C SER A 8 16.83 4.62 3.05
N ALA A 9 16.82 5.06 4.31
CA ALA A 9 17.45 6.30 4.73
C ALA A 9 18.97 6.27 4.48
N LYS A 10 19.64 5.14 4.76
CA LYS A 10 21.08 4.98 4.47
C LYS A 10 21.39 5.03 2.97
N ARG A 11 20.54 4.41 2.14
CA ARG A 11 20.68 4.44 0.68
C ARG A 11 20.49 5.85 0.13
N LEU A 12 19.55 6.61 0.68
CA LEU A 12 19.32 8.00 0.29
C LEU A 12 20.54 8.88 0.62
N ASP A 13 21.13 8.74 1.81
CA ASP A 13 22.34 9.49 2.21
C ASP A 13 23.51 9.26 1.22
N VAL A 14 23.76 8.00 0.86
CA VAL A 14 24.79 7.66 -0.15
C VAL A 14 24.46 8.28 -1.50
N ALA A 15 23.19 8.22 -1.93
CA ALA A 15 22.77 8.76 -3.22
C ALA A 15 22.86 10.30 -3.28
N ILE A 16 22.53 10.99 -2.18
CA ILE A 16 22.71 12.43 -2.03
C ILE A 16 24.20 12.80 -2.17
N LYS A 17 25.10 12.09 -1.49
CA LYS A 17 26.55 12.33 -1.57
C LYS A 17 27.08 12.17 -2.99
N LEU A 18 26.66 11.10 -3.68
CA LEU A 18 27.04 10.88 -5.07
C LEU A 18 26.52 11.99 -5.99
N ALA A 19 25.26 12.40 -5.83
CA ALA A 19 24.68 13.49 -6.61
C ALA A 19 25.35 14.84 -6.32
N THR A 20 25.74 15.09 -5.07
CA THR A 20 26.48 16.28 -4.66
C THR A 20 27.82 16.37 -5.38
N ALA A 21 28.58 15.27 -5.40
CA ALA A 21 29.86 15.20 -6.10
C ALA A 21 29.70 15.43 -7.61
N GLU A 22 28.66 14.84 -8.21
CA GLU A 22 28.41 14.98 -9.65
C GLU A 22 27.97 16.40 -10.03
N ILE A 23 27.08 17.02 -9.23
CA ILE A 23 26.68 18.42 -9.43
C ILE A 23 27.87 19.35 -9.26
N ALA A 24 28.73 19.10 -8.27
CA ALA A 24 29.96 19.88 -8.07
C ALA A 24 30.87 19.79 -9.30
N ARG A 25 31.05 18.60 -9.86
CA ARG A 25 31.84 18.36 -11.09
C ARG A 25 31.28 19.18 -12.26
N ILE A 26 29.99 19.08 -12.55
CA ILE A 26 29.35 19.80 -13.67
C ILE A 26 29.39 21.31 -13.48
N ALA A 27 29.22 21.78 -12.24
CA ALA A 27 29.21 23.19 -11.92
C ALA A 27 30.56 23.89 -12.09
N THR A 28 31.68 23.16 -12.10
CA THR A 28 33.01 23.76 -12.38
C THR A 28 33.05 24.48 -13.73
N ALA A 29 32.35 23.95 -14.73
CA ALA A 29 32.26 24.53 -16.07
C ALA A 29 30.96 25.33 -16.32
N ASN A 30 29.90 25.08 -15.53
CA ASN A 30 28.54 25.58 -15.81
C ASN A 30 27.87 26.22 -14.60
N ALA A 31 28.62 26.87 -13.71
CA ALA A 31 28.13 27.37 -12.41
C ALA A 31 26.87 28.26 -12.51
N ASN A 32 26.76 29.06 -13.57
CA ASN A 32 25.66 30.01 -13.78
C ASN A 32 24.53 29.47 -14.66
N ASP A 33 24.60 28.21 -15.12
CA ASP A 33 23.53 27.63 -15.91
C ASP A 33 22.28 27.42 -15.02
N PRO A 34 21.09 27.92 -15.42
CA PRO A 34 19.86 27.79 -14.64
C PRO A 34 19.55 26.36 -14.19
N ARG A 35 19.91 25.35 -15.00
CA ARG A 35 19.68 23.93 -14.70
C ARG A 35 20.57 23.42 -13.57
N VAL A 36 21.80 23.94 -13.49
CA VAL A 36 22.73 23.59 -12.40
C VAL A 36 22.29 24.26 -11.09
N VAL A 37 21.79 25.49 -11.16
CA VAL A 37 21.21 26.20 -10.01
C VAL A 37 19.96 25.49 -9.49
N GLU A 38 19.06 25.07 -10.40
CA GLU A 38 17.88 24.28 -10.07
C GLU A 38 18.26 22.94 -9.43
N ALA A 39 19.22 22.21 -10.01
CA ALA A 39 19.71 20.94 -9.48
C ALA A 39 20.24 21.08 -8.04
N ARG A 40 21.03 22.12 -7.76
CA ARG A 40 21.53 22.41 -6.41
C ARG A 40 20.42 22.72 -5.42
N THR A 41 19.44 23.51 -5.83
CA THR A 41 18.28 23.87 -5.00
C THR A 41 17.47 22.62 -4.64
N LEU A 42 17.19 21.76 -5.63
CA LEU A 42 16.48 20.50 -5.42
C LEU A 42 17.28 19.51 -4.57
N LEU A 43 18.60 19.47 -4.71
CA LEU A 43 19.47 18.66 -3.85
C LEU A 43 19.44 19.15 -2.40
N GLY A 44 19.48 20.46 -2.15
CA GLY A 44 19.30 21.03 -0.81
C GLY A 44 17.95 20.64 -0.18
N ASN A 45 16.88 20.68 -0.96
CA ASN A 45 15.57 20.19 -0.52
C ASN A 45 15.59 18.69 -0.18
N ALA A 46 16.37 17.88 -0.91
CA ALA A 46 16.53 16.46 -0.62
C ALA A 46 17.27 16.22 0.70
N GLU A 47 18.31 17.00 0.98
CA GLU A 47 19.06 16.99 2.25
C GLU A 47 18.19 17.39 3.43
N GLU A 48 17.43 18.48 3.31
CA GLU A 48 16.49 18.94 4.34
C GLU A 48 15.40 17.89 4.63
N ALA A 49 14.84 17.29 3.57
CA ALA A 49 13.87 16.21 3.72
C ALA A 49 14.49 14.99 4.41
N HIS A 50 15.73 14.63 4.06
CA HIS A 50 16.46 13.55 4.72
C HIS A 50 16.70 13.84 6.21
N ALA A 51 17.17 15.05 6.55
CA ALA A 51 17.40 15.48 7.92
C ALA A 51 16.11 15.47 8.77
N ALA A 52 14.97 15.84 8.17
CA ALA A 52 13.66 15.77 8.79
C ALA A 52 13.07 14.35 8.87
N GLY A 53 13.78 13.31 8.42
CA GLY A 53 13.29 11.92 8.40
C GLY A 53 12.24 11.64 7.31
N ARG A 54 12.00 12.58 6.40
CA ARG A 54 11.05 12.47 5.27
C ARG A 54 11.72 11.79 4.08
N VAL A 55 12.06 10.51 4.23
CA VAL A 55 12.87 9.73 3.27
C VAL A 55 12.28 9.73 1.85
N GLU A 56 10.96 9.57 1.71
CA GLU A 56 10.31 9.53 0.39
C GLU A 56 10.39 10.86 -0.35
N GLN A 57 10.15 11.97 0.36
CA GLN A 57 10.30 13.31 -0.19
C GLN A 57 11.75 13.57 -0.62
N GLY A 58 12.73 13.09 0.17
CA GLY A 58 14.14 13.18 -0.19
C GLY A 58 14.47 12.46 -1.50
N TRP A 59 13.92 11.26 -1.74
CA TRP A 59 14.08 10.56 -3.02
C TRP A 59 13.44 11.30 -4.19
N GLN A 60 12.27 11.92 -4.00
CA GLN A 60 11.62 12.71 -5.04
C GLN A 60 12.45 13.94 -5.41
N CYS A 61 12.92 14.69 -4.42
CA CYS A 61 13.79 15.85 -4.63
C CYS A 61 15.11 15.45 -5.30
N LEU A 62 15.73 14.34 -4.89
CA LEU A 62 16.97 13.84 -5.49
C LEU A 62 16.79 13.48 -6.97
N LYS A 63 15.73 12.74 -7.33
CA LYS A 63 15.45 12.41 -8.73
C LYS A 63 15.19 13.66 -9.55
N ALA A 64 14.44 14.61 -8.99
CA ALA A 64 14.20 15.90 -9.64
C ALA A 64 15.51 16.67 -9.88
N ALA A 65 16.44 16.66 -8.91
CA ALA A 65 17.76 17.28 -9.03
C ALA A 65 18.63 16.64 -10.14
N GLN A 66 18.50 15.33 -10.37
CA GLN A 66 19.27 14.61 -11.38
C GLN A 66 18.79 14.85 -12.81
N ARG A 67 17.50 15.10 -13.02
CA ARG A 67 16.89 15.34 -14.35
C ARG A 67 17.61 16.40 -15.20
N PRO A 68 17.87 17.62 -14.68
CA PRO A 68 18.59 18.65 -15.44
C PRO A 68 20.02 18.23 -15.81
N LEU A 69 20.65 17.34 -15.04
CA LEU A 69 22.05 16.96 -15.24
C LEU A 69 22.26 16.12 -16.50
N TRP A 70 21.23 15.41 -16.97
CA TRP A 70 21.29 14.66 -18.23
C TRP A 70 21.52 15.54 -19.46
N HIS A 71 21.31 16.86 -19.35
CA HIS A 71 21.67 17.80 -20.41
C HIS A 71 23.17 18.02 -20.57
N PHE A 72 23.97 17.71 -19.55
CA PHE A 72 25.44 17.82 -19.55
C PHE A 72 26.12 16.46 -19.71
N ALA A 73 25.36 15.38 -19.84
CA ALA A 73 25.90 14.04 -20.08
C ALA A 73 26.49 13.96 -21.50
N ASP A 74 27.69 13.38 -21.59
CA ASP A 74 28.34 13.04 -22.85
C ASP A 74 27.70 11.79 -23.48
N LEU A 75 28.05 11.52 -24.74
CA LEU A 75 27.53 10.36 -25.47
C LEU A 75 27.76 9.04 -24.73
N SER A 76 28.91 8.87 -24.09
CA SER A 76 29.27 7.61 -23.41
C SER A 76 28.37 7.34 -22.20
N ALA A 77 28.10 8.38 -21.40
CA ALA A 77 27.20 8.32 -20.26
C ALA A 77 25.74 8.10 -20.71
N LEU A 78 25.32 8.76 -21.79
CA LEU A 78 23.99 8.56 -22.38
C LEU A 78 23.80 7.12 -22.88
N GLU A 79 24.82 6.53 -23.52
CA GLU A 79 24.78 5.13 -23.96
C GLU A 79 24.73 4.15 -22.78
N ALA A 80 25.51 4.39 -21.74
CA ALA A 80 25.52 3.56 -20.54
C ALA A 80 24.15 3.58 -19.85
N GLU A 81 23.56 4.77 -19.68
CA GLU A 81 22.23 4.93 -19.09
C GLU A 81 21.16 4.30 -19.98
N ALA A 82 21.20 4.51 -21.30
CA ALA A 82 20.25 3.90 -22.22
C ALA A 82 20.27 2.36 -22.15
N ARG A 83 21.46 1.74 -22.03
CA ARG A 83 21.59 0.29 -21.84
C ARG A 83 21.02 -0.15 -20.48
N ALA A 84 21.26 0.60 -19.41
CA ALA A 84 20.69 0.30 -18.10
C ALA A 84 19.16 0.39 -18.11
N LEU A 85 18.60 1.40 -18.79
CA LEU A 85 17.14 1.55 -18.97
C LEU A 85 16.56 0.42 -19.82
N LEU A 86 17.22 0.02 -20.91
CA LEU A 86 16.81 -1.12 -21.73
C LEU A 86 16.85 -2.43 -20.95
N ALA A 87 17.90 -2.68 -20.17
CA ALA A 87 17.99 -3.86 -19.30
C ALA A 87 16.84 -3.89 -18.28
N THR A 88 16.59 -2.74 -17.64
CA THR A 88 15.48 -2.57 -16.68
C THR A 88 14.11 -2.77 -17.35
N ALA A 89 13.93 -2.31 -18.60
CA ALA A 89 12.68 -2.43 -19.33
C ALA A 89 12.42 -3.85 -19.85
N LYS A 90 13.48 -4.58 -20.21
CA LYS A 90 13.40 -5.98 -20.66
C LYS A 90 13.30 -6.97 -19.51
N ASP A 91 13.74 -6.60 -18.31
CA ASP A 91 13.60 -7.42 -17.13
C ASP A 91 12.12 -7.50 -16.69
N ALA A 92 11.52 -8.69 -16.89
CA ALA A 92 10.15 -8.99 -16.49
C ALA A 92 9.95 -8.87 -14.96
N GLY A 93 11.02 -8.92 -14.17
CA GLY A 93 10.99 -8.85 -12.71
C GLY A 93 10.76 -7.46 -12.12
N VAL A 94 10.98 -6.37 -12.89
CA VAL A 94 10.87 -4.99 -12.38
C VAL A 94 9.41 -4.54 -12.17
N GLY A 95 8.45 -5.35 -12.64
CA GLY A 95 7.02 -5.11 -12.45
C GLY A 95 6.46 -3.92 -13.23
N MET A 96 7.27 -3.34 -14.14
CA MET A 96 6.88 -2.19 -14.94
C MET A 96 5.65 -2.50 -15.80
N THR A 97 4.78 -1.51 -16.00
CA THR A 97 3.61 -1.68 -16.85
C THR A 97 4.04 -1.97 -18.30
N PRO A 98 3.46 -2.98 -18.99
CA PRO A 98 3.91 -3.42 -20.32
C PRO A 98 4.06 -2.30 -21.35
N TRP A 99 3.15 -1.31 -21.36
CA TRP A 99 3.22 -0.21 -22.32
C TRP A 99 4.41 0.73 -22.07
N ARG A 100 4.81 0.95 -20.81
CA ARG A 100 5.98 1.79 -20.46
C ARG A 100 7.28 1.08 -20.82
N ALA A 101 7.37 -0.21 -20.48
CA ALA A 101 8.49 -1.05 -20.88
C ALA A 101 8.65 -1.04 -22.41
N LYS A 102 7.55 -1.27 -23.13
CA LYS A 102 7.52 -1.19 -24.59
C LYS A 102 7.93 0.18 -25.11
N ALA A 103 7.40 1.28 -24.56
CA ALA A 103 7.75 2.63 -25.00
C ALA A 103 9.25 2.94 -24.82
N ILE A 104 9.87 2.48 -23.73
CA ILE A 104 11.32 2.62 -23.50
C ILE A 104 12.10 1.80 -24.54
N VAL A 105 11.70 0.55 -24.77
CA VAL A 105 12.33 -0.36 -25.74
C VAL A 105 12.22 0.22 -27.16
N ASP A 106 11.02 0.57 -27.60
CA ASP A 106 10.74 1.13 -28.94
C ASP A 106 11.52 2.44 -29.17
N SER A 107 11.75 3.24 -28.12
CA SER A 107 12.48 4.51 -28.22
C SER A 107 14.01 4.34 -28.26
N LEU A 108 14.56 3.40 -27.48
CA LEU A 108 16.01 3.27 -27.29
C LEU A 108 16.66 2.16 -28.11
N GLU A 109 15.98 1.04 -28.33
CA GLU A 109 16.54 -0.11 -29.05
C GLU A 109 16.98 0.21 -30.49
N PRO A 110 16.24 1.01 -31.28
CA PRO A 110 16.68 1.39 -32.62
C PRO A 110 18.02 2.12 -32.66
N GLN A 111 18.38 2.82 -31.57
CA GLN A 111 19.65 3.55 -31.49
C GLN A 111 20.88 2.63 -31.36
N PHE A 112 20.67 1.35 -31.06
CA PHE A 112 21.73 0.34 -30.95
C PHE A 112 21.78 -0.62 -32.13
N ALA A 113 20.98 -0.39 -33.19
CA ALA A 113 21.05 -1.16 -34.41
C ALA A 113 22.37 -0.92 -35.17
N ALA A 114 22.84 -1.94 -35.90
CA ALA A 114 24.05 -1.83 -36.71
C ALA A 114 23.90 -0.75 -37.79
N GLY A 115 24.91 0.11 -37.94
CA GLY A 115 24.92 1.17 -38.95
C GLY A 115 24.25 2.50 -38.52
N VAL A 116 23.72 2.60 -37.30
CA VAL A 116 23.16 3.86 -36.80
C VAL A 116 24.27 4.78 -36.29
N ASN A 117 24.33 6.00 -36.82
CA ASN A 117 25.23 7.03 -36.32
C ASN A 117 24.67 7.62 -35.02
N ARG A 118 25.27 7.24 -33.89
CA ARG A 118 24.83 7.66 -32.56
C ARG A 118 25.32 9.08 -32.28
N GLN A 119 24.39 10.03 -32.28
CA GLN A 119 24.66 11.43 -32.00
C GLN A 119 24.05 11.85 -30.66
N GLU A 120 24.76 12.70 -29.91
CA GLU A 120 24.29 13.22 -28.63
C GLU A 120 22.93 13.94 -28.76
N ALA A 121 22.76 14.71 -29.84
CA ALA A 121 21.54 15.47 -30.11
C ALA A 121 20.29 14.56 -30.23
N VAL A 122 20.46 13.32 -30.69
CA VAL A 122 19.38 12.33 -30.83
C VAL A 122 19.24 11.51 -29.54
N MET A 123 20.35 11.03 -28.97
CA MET A 123 20.33 10.17 -27.77
C MET A 123 19.80 10.88 -26.54
N ARG A 124 20.17 12.15 -26.31
CA ARG A 124 19.82 12.90 -25.12
C ARG A 124 18.30 13.00 -24.87
N PRO A 125 17.46 13.49 -25.81
CA PRO A 125 16.02 13.56 -25.58
C PRO A 125 15.37 12.18 -25.38
N LEU A 126 15.88 11.12 -26.04
CA LEU A 126 15.37 9.76 -25.88
C LEU A 126 15.67 9.20 -24.48
N VAL A 127 16.90 9.37 -23.97
CA VAL A 127 17.29 8.95 -22.62
C VAL A 127 16.50 9.72 -21.57
N ILE A 128 16.36 11.03 -21.71
CA ILE A 128 15.56 11.86 -20.78
C ILE A 128 14.10 11.39 -20.78
N GLY A 129 13.52 11.13 -21.95
CA GLY A 129 12.14 10.62 -22.07
C GLY A 129 11.96 9.26 -21.41
N ALA A 130 12.86 8.31 -21.69
CA ALA A 130 12.84 6.99 -21.09
C ALA A 130 13.04 7.02 -19.57
N ARG A 131 13.98 7.85 -19.08
CA ARG A 131 14.22 8.04 -17.65
C ARG A 131 12.99 8.63 -16.96
N ARG A 132 12.31 9.59 -17.58
CA ARG A 132 11.06 10.16 -17.05
C ARG A 132 9.96 9.10 -16.92
N LEU A 133 9.80 8.23 -17.93
CA LEU A 133 8.83 7.13 -17.86
C LEU A 133 9.12 6.16 -16.70
N LEU A 134 10.41 5.85 -16.48
CA LEU A 134 10.83 5.01 -15.36
C LEU A 134 10.58 5.71 -14.01
N ASP A 135 10.99 6.98 -13.88
CA ASP A 135 10.79 7.76 -12.67
C ASP A 135 9.29 7.86 -12.31
N ASP A 136 8.43 8.17 -13.29
CA ASP A 136 6.98 8.25 -13.10
C ASP A 136 6.39 6.91 -12.66
N TYR A 137 6.90 5.80 -13.20
CA TYR A 137 6.50 4.45 -12.76
C TYR A 137 6.92 4.20 -11.30
N LEU A 138 8.16 4.52 -10.94
CA LEU A 138 8.65 4.37 -9.58
C LEU A 138 7.84 5.24 -8.60
N ASP A 139 7.59 6.50 -8.93
CA ASP A 139 6.79 7.42 -8.10
C ASP A 139 5.39 6.90 -7.86
N ASN A 140 4.72 6.41 -8.89
CA ASN A 140 3.40 5.78 -8.76
C ASN A 140 3.42 4.57 -7.82
N ASN A 141 4.45 3.72 -7.95
CA ASN A 141 4.61 2.56 -7.07
C ASN A 141 4.89 2.97 -5.62
N TYR A 142 5.71 3.99 -5.38
CA TYR A 142 6.00 4.48 -4.03
C TYR A 142 4.75 5.08 -3.37
N ILE A 143 4.01 5.92 -4.09
CA ILE A 143 2.74 6.48 -3.61
C ILE A 143 1.80 5.34 -3.21
N ARG A 144 1.67 4.33 -4.07
CA ARG A 144 0.84 3.16 -3.81
C ARG A 144 1.29 2.35 -2.60
N LEU A 145 2.58 2.06 -2.47
CA LEU A 145 3.14 1.35 -1.32
C LEU A 145 2.94 2.14 -0.03
N SER A 146 3.07 3.47 -0.08
CA SER A 146 2.86 4.34 1.08
C SER A 146 1.39 4.34 1.54
N ALA A 147 0.46 4.40 0.59
CA ALA A 147 -0.98 4.34 0.86
C ALA A 147 -1.38 2.97 1.42
N LEU A 148 -0.83 1.89 0.87
CA LEU A 148 -1.01 0.53 1.37
C LEU A 148 -0.48 0.37 2.81
N ARG A 149 0.75 0.85 3.10
CA ARG A 149 1.31 0.81 4.45
C ARG A 149 0.45 1.60 5.43
N ARG A 150 -0.03 2.78 5.03
CA ARG A 150 -0.94 3.59 5.84
C ARG A 150 -2.24 2.84 6.13
N ARG A 151 -2.82 2.18 5.12
CA ARG A 151 -4.04 1.37 5.27
C ARG A 151 -3.80 0.19 6.21
N LEU A 152 -2.71 -0.56 6.03
CA LEU A 152 -2.35 -1.66 6.91
C LEU A 152 -2.13 -1.17 8.34
N GLY A 153 -1.48 -0.03 8.54
CA GLY A 153 -1.32 0.60 9.86
C GLY A 153 -2.67 0.90 10.53
N TRP A 154 -3.61 1.50 9.79
CA TRP A 154 -4.97 1.74 10.29
C TRP A 154 -5.74 0.45 10.60
N LEU A 155 -5.65 -0.55 9.73
CA LEU A 155 -6.29 -1.85 9.97
C LEU A 155 -5.69 -2.56 11.19
N SER A 156 -4.36 -2.56 11.34
CA SER A 156 -3.68 -3.11 12.52
C SER A 156 -4.09 -2.38 13.79
N PHE A 157 -4.21 -1.05 13.74
CA PHE A 157 -4.70 -0.26 14.87
C PHE A 157 -6.16 -0.61 15.23
N ALA A 158 -7.05 -0.63 14.24
CA ALA A 158 -8.46 -0.98 14.44
C ALA A 158 -8.63 -2.40 15.02
N SER A 159 -7.86 -3.37 14.52
CA SER A 159 -7.83 -4.73 15.06
C SER A 159 -7.30 -4.78 16.49
N ALA A 160 -6.24 -4.02 16.82
CA ALA A 160 -5.74 -3.94 18.19
C ALA A 160 -6.77 -3.35 19.15
N VAL A 161 -7.49 -2.29 18.73
CA VAL A 161 -8.58 -1.69 19.51
C VAL A 161 -9.73 -2.68 19.71
N ALA A 162 -10.16 -3.38 18.66
CA ALA A 162 -11.23 -4.37 18.75
C ALA A 162 -10.86 -5.52 19.72
N LEU A 163 -9.62 -6.01 19.66
CA LEU A 163 -9.12 -7.04 20.59
C LEU A 163 -9.00 -6.51 22.04
N ALA A 164 -8.55 -5.27 22.22
CA ALA A 164 -8.48 -4.65 23.53
C ALA A 164 -9.88 -4.49 24.16
N LEU A 165 -10.87 -4.04 23.37
CA LEU A 165 -12.26 -3.97 23.81
C LEU A 165 -12.80 -5.36 24.17
N TRP A 166 -12.51 -6.37 23.36
CA TRP A 166 -12.89 -7.75 23.64
C TRP A 166 -12.26 -8.28 24.95
N ALA A 167 -11.01 -7.90 25.24
CA ALA A 167 -10.32 -8.30 26.46
C ALA A 167 -10.82 -7.56 27.72
N ILE A 168 -11.19 -6.28 27.59
CA ILE A 168 -11.75 -5.47 28.69
C ILE A 168 -13.18 -5.89 29.02
N PHE A 169 -13.96 -6.24 27.99
CA PHE A 169 -15.36 -6.67 28.11
C PHE A 169 -15.51 -8.12 27.63
N PRO A 170 -14.97 -9.10 28.37
CA PRO A 170 -14.99 -10.48 27.93
C PRO A 170 -16.44 -11.00 27.86
N PRO A 171 -16.87 -11.54 26.71
CA PRO A 171 -18.23 -12.06 26.53
C PRO A 171 -18.53 -13.30 27.38
N LEU A 172 -17.47 -14.01 27.77
CA LEU A 172 -17.52 -15.22 28.55
C LEU A 172 -16.79 -14.98 29.87
N ASP A 173 -17.48 -15.27 30.96
CA ASP A 173 -16.84 -15.45 32.25
C ASP A 173 -16.00 -16.73 32.14
N MET A 174 -14.75 -16.63 31.67
CA MET A 174 -13.84 -17.77 31.42
C MET A 174 -13.59 -18.62 32.68
N ARG A 175 -14.10 -18.19 33.82
CA ARG A 175 -14.02 -18.85 35.12
C ARG A 175 -15.19 -19.79 35.40
N ALA A 176 -16.29 -19.71 34.65
CA ALA A 176 -17.45 -20.57 34.84
C ALA A 176 -17.42 -21.75 33.84
N PRO A 177 -17.60 -23.01 34.29
CA PRO A 177 -17.77 -24.15 33.38
C PRO A 177 -18.96 -23.88 32.46
N THR A 178 -18.77 -24.18 31.17
CA THR A 178 -19.70 -23.90 30.08
C THR A 178 -21.13 -24.26 30.46
N PRO A 179 -22.02 -23.27 30.63
CA PRO A 179 -23.38 -23.55 31.06
C PRO A 179 -24.16 -24.23 29.91
N PRO A 180 -25.11 -25.14 30.21
CA PRO A 180 -25.91 -25.85 29.20
C PRO A 180 -26.70 -24.88 28.31
N ALA A 181 -27.23 -25.33 27.17
CA ALA A 181 -27.93 -24.51 26.16
C ALA A 181 -29.02 -23.55 26.70
N THR A 182 -29.54 -23.78 27.92
CA THR A 182 -30.40 -22.84 28.66
C THR A 182 -29.70 -21.54 29.11
N ALA A 183 -28.39 -21.43 28.92
CA ALA A 183 -27.58 -20.26 29.25
C ALA A 183 -27.83 -19.07 28.33
N LEU A 184 -28.10 -19.30 27.05
CA LEU A 184 -28.31 -18.23 26.07
C LEU A 184 -29.46 -17.31 26.51
N GLY A 185 -30.60 -17.91 26.88
CA GLY A 185 -31.76 -17.18 27.39
C GLY A 185 -31.48 -16.47 28.72
N LYS A 186 -30.73 -17.09 29.65
CA LYS A 186 -30.38 -16.47 30.93
C LYS A 186 -29.43 -15.28 30.77
N GLN A 187 -28.50 -15.33 29.80
CA GLN A 187 -27.53 -14.27 29.56
C GLN A 187 -28.16 -13.08 28.82
N LEU A 188 -29.08 -13.35 27.88
CA LEU A 188 -29.91 -12.31 27.25
C LEU A 188 -30.72 -11.52 28.29
N VAL A 189 -31.25 -12.20 29.31
CA VAL A 189 -32.07 -11.57 30.36
C VAL A 189 -31.22 -10.82 31.38
N LYS A 190 -30.03 -11.31 31.73
CA LYS A 190 -29.18 -10.68 32.75
C LYS A 190 -28.44 -9.44 32.26
N THR A 191 -27.91 -9.47 31.05
CA THR A 191 -27.06 -8.39 30.51
C THR A 191 -27.23 -8.27 28.98
N PRO A 192 -28.39 -7.77 28.51
CA PRO A 192 -28.69 -7.68 27.08
C PRO A 192 -27.71 -6.78 26.32
N GLU A 193 -27.24 -5.70 26.95
CA GLU A 193 -26.32 -4.73 26.33
C GLU A 193 -24.97 -5.37 26.00
N LEU A 194 -24.37 -6.10 26.96
CA LEU A 194 -23.10 -6.80 26.76
C LEU A 194 -23.22 -7.93 25.74
N PHE A 195 -24.36 -8.62 25.71
CA PHE A 195 -24.63 -9.67 24.72
C PHE A 195 -24.59 -9.09 23.29
N TRP A 196 -25.37 -8.04 23.02
CA TRP A 196 -25.41 -7.43 21.68
C TRP A 196 -24.09 -6.77 21.31
N ALA A 197 -23.42 -6.10 22.27
CA ALA A 197 -22.09 -5.54 22.04
C ALA A 197 -21.08 -6.62 21.62
N SER A 198 -21.12 -7.79 22.26
CA SER A 198 -20.24 -8.92 21.93
C SER A 198 -20.52 -9.51 20.55
N VAL A 199 -21.79 -9.65 20.17
CA VAL A 199 -22.21 -10.11 18.83
C VAL A 199 -21.73 -9.14 17.76
N MET A 200 -21.95 -7.84 17.95
CA MET A 200 -21.51 -6.81 17.02
C MET A 200 -19.98 -6.77 16.90
N LEU A 201 -19.27 -6.90 18.03
CA LEU A 201 -17.81 -6.90 18.06
C LEU A 201 -17.24 -8.16 17.39
N ALA A 202 -17.85 -9.33 17.57
CA ALA A 202 -17.47 -10.56 16.89
C ALA A 202 -17.62 -10.41 15.36
N GLY A 203 -18.75 -9.87 14.89
CA GLY A 203 -18.95 -9.55 13.48
C GLY A 203 -17.92 -8.56 12.94
N ALA A 204 -17.64 -7.49 13.68
CA ALA A 204 -16.63 -6.51 13.30
C ALA A 204 -15.23 -7.12 13.18
N ILE A 205 -14.83 -7.99 14.11
CA ILE A 205 -13.55 -8.72 14.06
C ILE A 205 -13.49 -9.62 12.81
N GLY A 206 -14.58 -10.34 12.49
CA GLY A 206 -14.67 -11.15 11.27
C GLY A 206 -14.42 -10.33 9.99
N SER A 207 -15.02 -9.13 9.93
CA SER A 207 -14.82 -8.18 8.82
C SER A 207 -13.41 -7.62 8.77
N LEU A 208 -12.78 -7.34 9.91
CA LEU A 208 -11.38 -6.91 9.99
C LEU A 208 -10.42 -7.98 9.46
N ILE A 209 -10.61 -9.25 9.84
CA ILE A 209 -9.81 -10.38 9.34
C ILE A 209 -9.98 -10.51 7.82
N SER A 210 -11.20 -10.44 7.32
CA SER A 210 -11.50 -10.49 5.88
C SER A 210 -10.86 -9.32 5.12
N THR A 211 -10.92 -8.11 5.68
CA THR A 211 -10.34 -6.91 5.08
C THR A 211 -8.81 -6.96 5.12
N PHE A 212 -8.21 -7.45 6.21
CA PHE A 212 -6.77 -7.59 6.35
C PHE A 212 -6.21 -8.62 5.37
N THR A 213 -6.82 -9.81 5.29
CA THR A 213 -6.42 -10.85 4.32
C THR A 213 -6.55 -10.36 2.88
N SER A 214 -7.60 -9.59 2.58
CA SER A 214 -7.78 -8.95 1.28
C SER A 214 -6.68 -7.92 0.98
N ALA A 215 -6.38 -7.05 1.95
CA ALA A 215 -5.32 -6.04 1.81
C ALA A 215 -3.94 -6.68 1.60
N VAL A 216 -3.64 -7.77 2.30
CA VAL A 216 -2.39 -8.54 2.14
C VAL A 216 -2.35 -9.25 0.78
N SER A 217 -3.45 -9.83 0.31
CA SER A 217 -3.51 -10.43 -1.02
C SER A 217 -3.42 -9.41 -2.17
N ALA A 218 -3.81 -8.15 -1.90
CA ALA A 218 -3.72 -7.06 -2.86
C ALA A 218 -2.30 -6.48 -3.00
N ILE A 219 -1.34 -6.94 -2.19
CA ILE A 219 0.08 -6.60 -2.28
C ILE A 219 0.66 -7.29 -3.53
N GLY A 220 0.34 -6.75 -4.71
CA GLY A 220 0.77 -7.27 -6.02
C GLY A 220 -0.26 -7.08 -7.12
N ALA A 221 -1.56 -7.13 -6.80
CA ALA A 221 -2.63 -6.89 -7.79
C ALA A 221 -2.70 -5.40 -8.18
N ARG A 222 -2.97 -5.01 -9.43
CA ARG A 222 -3.07 -3.59 -9.82
C ARG A 222 -4.33 -2.92 -9.22
N SER A 223 -4.19 -2.18 -8.11
CA SER A 223 -5.27 -1.34 -7.56
C SER A 223 -5.31 0.03 -8.23
N LYS A 224 -6.51 0.59 -8.43
CA LYS A 224 -6.70 1.95 -8.97
C LYS A 224 -6.59 2.97 -7.82
N ILE A 225 -5.76 4.00 -8.01
CA ILE A 225 -5.45 5.06 -7.02
C ILE A 225 -6.71 5.77 -6.45
N PRO A 226 -7.80 6.04 -7.21
CA PRO A 226 -8.98 6.71 -6.66
C PRO A 226 -9.67 5.96 -5.52
N GLU A 227 -9.58 4.62 -5.48
CA GLU A 227 -10.21 3.82 -4.42
C GLU A 227 -9.53 4.03 -3.05
N GLU A 228 -8.28 4.50 -3.03
CA GLU A 228 -7.52 4.68 -1.81
C GLU A 228 -7.97 5.90 -1.00
N ILE A 229 -8.58 6.90 -1.64
CA ILE A 229 -9.09 8.11 -0.96
C ILE A 229 -10.31 7.77 -0.11
N ASN A 230 -11.16 6.83 -0.55
CA ASN A 230 -12.37 6.41 0.17
C ASN A 230 -12.17 5.14 1.01
N ALA A 231 -10.94 4.64 1.14
CA ALA A 231 -10.67 3.36 1.80
C ALA A 231 -11.13 3.34 3.27
N VAL A 232 -10.99 4.44 4.00
CA VAL A 232 -11.44 4.55 5.40
C VAL A 232 -12.95 4.45 5.47
N THR A 233 -13.67 5.24 4.66
CA THR A 233 -15.13 5.24 4.60
C THR A 233 -15.67 3.85 4.24
N ILE A 234 -15.10 3.20 3.23
CA ILE A 234 -15.48 1.85 2.82
C ILE A 234 -15.23 0.84 3.95
N THR A 235 -14.10 0.95 4.66
CA THR A 235 -13.78 0.05 5.78
C THR A 235 -14.77 0.24 6.92
N LEU A 236 -15.12 1.49 7.25
CA LEU A 236 -16.11 1.79 8.29
C LEU A 236 -17.50 1.27 7.92
N SER A 237 -17.95 1.51 6.68
CA SER A 237 -19.23 0.98 6.19
C SER A 237 -19.28 -0.54 6.25
N ARG A 238 -18.18 -1.22 5.93
CA ARG A 238 -18.06 -2.69 6.04
C ARG A 238 -18.12 -3.20 7.48
N LEU A 239 -17.54 -2.47 8.43
CA LEU A 239 -17.64 -2.82 9.85
C LEU A 239 -19.08 -2.71 10.35
N LEU A 240 -19.77 -1.63 9.98
CA LEU A 240 -21.18 -1.43 10.33
C LEU A 240 -22.07 -2.49 9.68
N LEU A 241 -21.86 -2.79 8.40
CA LEU A 241 -22.61 -3.83 7.70
C LEU A 241 -22.39 -5.21 8.31
N ALA A 242 -21.15 -5.54 8.69
CA ALA A 242 -20.82 -6.79 9.36
C ALA A 242 -21.50 -6.91 10.74
N ALA A 243 -21.50 -5.82 11.53
CA ALA A 243 -22.20 -5.79 12.82
C ALA A 243 -23.73 -5.96 12.64
N LEU A 244 -24.32 -5.30 11.64
CA LEU A 244 -25.73 -5.45 11.30
C LEU A 244 -26.07 -6.87 10.83
N SER A 245 -25.25 -7.45 9.96
CA SER A 245 -25.41 -8.82 9.46
C SER A 245 -25.33 -9.85 10.58
N ALA A 246 -24.34 -9.72 11.47
CA ALA A 246 -24.23 -10.56 12.66
C ALA A 246 -25.48 -10.45 13.54
N THR A 247 -25.95 -9.22 13.81
CA THR A 247 -27.16 -8.97 14.61
C THR A 247 -28.40 -9.62 13.97
N ALA A 248 -28.60 -9.43 12.67
CA ALA A 248 -29.73 -10.03 11.94
C ALA A 248 -29.69 -11.57 11.99
N LEU A 249 -28.52 -12.17 11.80
CA LEU A 249 -28.35 -13.62 11.85
C LEU A 249 -28.66 -14.18 13.23
N VAL A 250 -28.23 -13.50 14.30
CA VAL A 250 -28.59 -13.88 15.67
C VAL A 250 -30.09 -13.76 15.92
N LEU A 251 -30.76 -12.72 15.41
CA LEU A 251 -32.22 -12.59 15.50
C LEU A 251 -32.96 -13.74 14.82
N PHE A 252 -32.49 -14.21 13.65
CA PHE A 252 -33.04 -15.38 12.97
C PHE A 252 -32.86 -16.68 13.75
N VAL A 253 -31.72 -16.85 14.42
CA VAL A 253 -31.47 -18.04 15.27
C VAL A 253 -32.36 -18.01 16.52
N VAL A 254 -32.49 -16.84 17.15
CA VAL A 254 -33.28 -16.66 18.39
C VAL A 254 -34.80 -16.71 18.12
N SER A 255 -35.27 -16.33 16.94
CA SER A 255 -36.71 -16.34 16.62
C SER A 255 -37.34 -17.74 16.58
N GLY A 256 -36.53 -18.81 16.61
CA GLY A 256 -37.01 -20.18 16.58
C GLY A 256 -37.56 -20.62 15.22
N LEU A 257 -37.33 -19.83 14.15
CA LEU A 257 -37.73 -20.19 12.78
C LEU A 257 -36.99 -21.45 12.26
N HIS A 258 -35.88 -21.85 12.91
CA HIS A 258 -35.17 -23.10 12.65
C HIS A 258 -35.02 -23.89 13.95
N THR A 259 -35.79 -24.97 14.09
CA THR A 259 -35.78 -25.89 15.25
C THR A 259 -34.57 -26.84 15.29
N VAL A 260 -33.63 -26.71 14.36
CA VAL A 260 -32.62 -27.75 14.06
C VAL A 260 -31.39 -27.69 14.98
N VAL A 261 -31.11 -26.57 15.64
CA VAL A 261 -29.87 -26.41 16.43
C VAL A 261 -30.15 -25.80 17.80
N GLN A 262 -29.73 -26.48 18.85
CA GLN A 262 -29.67 -25.89 20.19
C GLN A 262 -28.65 -24.75 20.16
N ALA A 263 -29.14 -23.50 20.18
CA ALA A 263 -28.31 -22.32 20.09
C ALA A 263 -27.47 -22.15 21.38
N SER A 264 -26.21 -22.60 21.35
CA SER A 264 -25.23 -22.27 22.39
C SER A 264 -24.67 -20.86 22.15
N TYR A 265 -24.23 -20.20 23.22
CA TYR A 265 -23.65 -18.85 23.13
C TYR A 265 -22.39 -18.82 22.24
N GLU A 266 -21.58 -19.88 22.32
CA GLU A 266 -20.37 -20.06 21.50
C GLU A 266 -20.73 -20.20 20.01
N LEU A 267 -21.82 -20.92 19.71
CA LEU A 267 -22.34 -21.05 18.36
C LEU A 267 -22.84 -19.71 17.83
N VAL A 268 -23.52 -18.91 18.66
CA VAL A 268 -23.96 -17.56 18.29
C VAL A 268 -22.78 -16.63 17.98
N LEU A 269 -21.74 -16.62 18.83
CA LEU A 269 -20.55 -15.79 18.59
C LEU A 269 -19.74 -16.24 17.37
N SER A 270 -19.57 -17.55 17.17
CA SER A 270 -18.90 -18.08 15.98
C SER A 270 -19.68 -17.77 14.70
N LEU A 271 -21.01 -17.88 14.74
CA LEU A 271 -21.87 -17.47 13.63
C LEU A 271 -21.79 -15.97 13.35
N ALA A 272 -21.75 -15.12 14.39
CA ALA A 272 -21.56 -13.68 14.24
C ALA A 272 -20.20 -13.35 13.58
N LEU A 273 -19.12 -14.02 14.01
CA LEU A 273 -17.80 -13.90 13.43
C LEU A 273 -17.80 -14.31 11.94
N ILE A 274 -18.41 -15.46 11.61
CA ILE A 274 -18.53 -15.96 10.23
C ILE A 274 -19.36 -15.01 9.37
N ALA A 275 -20.46 -14.48 9.90
CA ALA A 275 -21.31 -13.50 9.21
C ALA A 275 -20.52 -12.23 8.86
N GLY A 276 -19.66 -11.76 9.77
CA GLY A 276 -18.77 -10.63 9.49
C GLY A 276 -17.71 -10.93 8.42
N PHE A 277 -17.27 -12.19 8.31
CA PHE A 277 -16.32 -12.62 7.28
C PHE A 277 -16.97 -12.82 5.89
N SER A 278 -18.25 -13.23 5.86
CA SER A 278 -18.96 -13.68 4.65
C SER A 278 -19.36 -12.56 3.68
N ASP A 279 -19.26 -11.28 4.07
CA ASP A 279 -19.47 -10.14 3.17
C ASP A 279 -18.67 -10.29 1.85
N ARG A 280 -17.47 -10.87 1.94
CA ARG A 280 -16.64 -11.17 0.75
C ARG A 280 -17.22 -12.29 -0.12
N LEU A 281 -17.81 -13.33 0.47
CA LEU A 281 -18.46 -14.41 -0.27
C LEU A 281 -19.73 -13.90 -0.96
N LEU A 282 -20.47 -13.00 -0.30
CA LEU A 282 -21.69 -12.40 -0.83
C LEU A 282 -21.37 -11.45 -1.99
N MET A 283 -20.36 -10.59 -1.84
CA MET A 283 -19.86 -9.73 -2.94
C MET A 283 -19.28 -10.53 -4.10
N ALA A 284 -18.48 -11.58 -3.83
CA ALA A 284 -17.94 -12.45 -4.87
C ALA A 284 -19.03 -13.25 -5.61
N ALA A 285 -20.12 -13.61 -4.93
CA ALA A 285 -21.27 -14.26 -5.56
C ALA A 285 -22.03 -13.28 -6.46
N LEU A 286 -22.25 -12.03 -6.01
CA LEU A 286 -22.90 -10.98 -6.80
C LEU A 286 -22.10 -10.59 -8.06
N GLU A 287 -20.77 -10.57 -7.99
CA GLU A 287 -19.91 -10.30 -9.15
C GLU A 287 -19.94 -11.42 -10.19
N LYS A 288 -20.16 -12.68 -9.79
CA LYS A 288 -20.26 -13.83 -10.71
C LYS A 288 -21.61 -13.95 -11.42
N THR A 289 -22.65 -13.27 -10.93
CA THR A 289 -23.99 -13.26 -11.54
C THR A 289 -24.20 -12.16 -12.58
N LYS A 290 -23.16 -11.37 -12.88
CA LYS A 290 -23.14 -10.40 -13.98
C LYS A 290 -22.28 -10.91 -15.13
#